data_AF-A0A0S8EK21-F1
#
_entry.id   AF-A0A0S8EK21-F1
#
_cell.length_a   1.000
_cell.length_b   1.000
_cell.length_c   1.000
_cell.angle_alpha   90.00
_cell.angle_beta   90.00
_cell.angle_gamma   90.00
#
_symmetry.space_group_name_H-M   'P 1'
#
loop_
_entity.id
_entity.type
_entity.pdbx_description
1 polymer ?
#
loop_
_entity_poly.entity_id
_entity_poly.type
_entity_poly.pdbx_seq_one_letter_code
_entity_poly.pdbx_strand_id
1 'polypeptide(L)'
;MTFYYRTSQRYDLAVVDSEGQEVWRWSLERAFAQITAEESLDAGEMLSFDEKWNQLDNDGQQVPAGDYEIVAESSHCEADYENCGQLTASATIQIRPSEEAP
;
A
#
# COMPACT_ATOMS: atom_id res chain seq x y z
N MET A 1 8.31 11.43 -17.30
CA MET A 1 6.98 11.64 -16.70
C MET A 1 7.19 12.25 -15.33
N THR A 2 6.36 13.20 -14.89
CA THR A 2 6.51 13.82 -13.56
C THR A 2 5.32 13.48 -12.69
N PHE A 3 5.60 13.08 -11.45
CA PHE A 3 4.62 12.77 -10.41
C PHE A 3 4.64 13.85 -9.34
N TYR A 4 3.46 14.30 -8.92
CA TYR A 4 3.29 15.37 -7.94
C TYR A 4 2.74 14.80 -6.64
N TYR A 5 3.23 15.28 -5.49
CA TYR A 5 2.79 14.77 -4.18
C TYR A 5 2.48 15.94 -3.25
N ARG A 6 1.38 15.83 -2.48
CA ARG A 6 1.00 16.83 -1.47
C ARG A 6 1.72 16.64 -0.13
N THR A 7 2.25 15.45 0.11
CA THR A 7 2.92 15.04 1.35
C THR A 7 4.17 14.23 1.04
N SER A 8 4.91 13.84 2.09
CA SER A 8 6.02 12.89 1.96
C SER A 8 5.57 11.44 1.68
N GLN A 9 4.27 11.14 1.68
CA GLN A 9 3.76 9.83 1.28
C GLN A 9 3.92 9.64 -0.23
N ARG A 10 4.33 8.44 -0.66
CA ARG A 10 4.47 8.08 -2.09
C ARG A 10 3.48 7.02 -2.54
N TYR A 11 3.07 6.16 -1.63
CA TYR A 11 2.09 5.11 -1.87
C TYR A 11 1.40 4.76 -0.55
N ASP A 12 0.37 3.93 -0.65
CA ASP A 12 -0.26 3.24 0.46
C ASP A 12 -0.57 1.80 0.09
N LEU A 13 -0.65 0.93 1.09
CA LEU A 13 -1.00 -0.48 0.93
C LEU A 13 -2.15 -0.83 1.87
N ALA A 14 -3.20 -1.42 1.32
CA ALA A 14 -4.28 -2.05 2.06
C ALA A 14 -4.16 -3.56 1.96
N VAL A 15 -4.57 -4.26 3.00
CA VAL A 15 -4.94 -5.67 2.92
C VAL A 15 -6.43 -5.78 3.19
N VAL A 16 -7.12 -6.42 2.25
CA VAL A 16 -8.55 -6.68 2.28
C VAL A 16 -8.78 -8.18 2.40
N ASP A 17 -9.66 -8.60 3.30
CA ASP A 17 -10.05 -10.01 3.44
C ASP A 17 -11.04 -10.46 2.36
N SER A 18 -11.38 -11.74 2.37
CA SER A 18 -12.34 -12.32 1.42
C SER A 18 -13.76 -11.76 1.52
N GLU A 19 -14.10 -11.08 2.62
CA GLU A 19 -15.40 -10.42 2.81
C GLU A 19 -15.39 -8.97 2.30
N GLY A 20 -14.25 -8.49 1.79
CA GLY A 20 -14.08 -7.12 1.33
C GLY A 20 -13.77 -6.14 2.46
N GLN A 21 -13.40 -6.62 3.65
CA GLN A 21 -13.06 -5.78 4.78
C GLN A 21 -11.57 -5.47 4.80
N GLU A 22 -11.22 -4.20 4.95
CA GLU A 22 -9.85 -3.79 5.19
C GLU A 22 -9.41 -4.24 6.59
N VAL A 23 -8.48 -5.18 6.64
CA VAL A 23 -7.92 -5.70 7.89
C VAL A 23 -6.64 -4.98 8.28
N TRP A 24 -5.91 -4.44 7.31
CA TRP A 24 -4.65 -3.75 7.58
C TRP A 24 -4.38 -2.61 6.58
N ARG A 25 -3.73 -1.55 7.06
CA ARG A 25 -3.35 -0.37 6.28
C ARG A 25 -1.96 0.10 6.68
N TRP A 26 -1.04 0.12 5.72
CA TRP A 26 0.35 0.52 5.95
C TRP A 26 0.49 1.94 6.49
N SER A 27 -0.32 2.87 5.98
CA SER A 27 -0.26 4.28 6.39
C SER A 27 -0.74 4.56 7.82
N LEU A 28 -1.54 3.68 8.45
CA LEU A 28 -2.12 3.95 9.79
C LEU A 28 -1.06 4.02 10.90
N GLU A 29 0.05 3.31 10.75
CA GLU A 29 1.15 3.31 11.72
C GLU A 29 2.24 4.35 11.38
N ARG A 30 1.99 5.24 10.41
CA ARG A 30 2.98 6.18 9.88
C ARG A 30 2.49 7.62 9.91
N ALA A 31 3.44 8.53 10.09
CA ALA A 31 3.22 9.97 9.98
C ALA A 31 3.94 10.52 8.74
N PHE A 32 3.26 11.35 7.97
CA PHE A 32 3.79 11.95 6.75
C PHE A 32 3.91 13.47 6.89
N ALA A 33 5.06 14.00 6.48
CA ALA A 33 5.29 15.44 6.47
C ALA A 33 4.41 16.11 5.42
N GLN A 34 3.84 17.27 5.76
CA GLN A 34 3.01 18.08 4.87
C GLN A 34 3.89 18.95 3.97
N ILE A 35 4.61 18.30 3.06
CA ILE A 35 5.50 18.95 2.10
C ILE A 35 5.16 18.48 0.68
N THR A 36 5.05 19.43 -0.24
CA THR A 36 4.85 19.12 -1.64
C THR A 36 6.16 18.67 -2.28
N ALA A 37 6.08 17.70 -3.19
CA ALA A 37 7.24 17.19 -3.91
C ALA A 37 6.90 16.85 -5.36
N GLU A 38 7.94 16.82 -6.19
CA GLU A 38 7.88 16.45 -7.60
C GLU A 38 8.96 15.40 -7.88
N GLU A 39 8.58 14.29 -8.50
CA GLU A 39 9.50 13.22 -8.87
C GLU A 39 9.41 13.03 -10.39
N SER A 40 10.51 13.22 -11.10
CA SER A 40 10.57 13.02 -12.56
C SER A 40 11.27 11.71 -12.88
N LEU A 41 10.62 10.87 -13.67
CA LEU A 41 11.19 9.62 -14.19
C LEU A 41 11.53 9.75 -15.67
N ASP A 42 12.73 9.34 -16.00
CA ASP A 42 13.19 9.18 -17.38
C ASP A 42 12.55 7.96 -18.05
N ALA A 43 12.68 7.88 -19.37
CA ALA A 43 12.13 6.76 -20.12
C ALA A 43 12.78 5.43 -19.70
N GLY A 44 11.96 4.51 -19.17
CA GLY A 44 12.41 3.21 -18.69
C GLY A 44 12.85 3.19 -17.22
N GLU A 45 12.85 4.33 -16.54
CA GLU A 45 13.08 4.41 -15.10
C GLU A 45 11.84 3.96 -14.32
N MET A 46 12.06 3.34 -13.16
CA MET A 46 11.01 2.84 -12.28
C MET A 46 11.31 3.23 -10.83
N LEU A 47 10.27 3.67 -10.12
CA LEU A 47 10.29 3.76 -8.66
C LEU A 47 9.83 2.43 -8.09
N SER A 48 10.70 1.77 -7.33
CA SER A 48 10.39 0.52 -6.64
C SER A 48 10.33 0.76 -5.15
N PHE A 49 9.31 0.19 -4.52
CA PHE A 49 9.11 0.23 -3.07
C PHE A 49 8.87 -1.20 -2.58
N ASP A 50 9.49 -1.54 -1.45
CA ASP A 50 9.42 -2.87 -0.85
C ASP A 50 8.94 -2.73 0.59
N GLU A 51 7.80 -3.34 0.89
CA GLU A 51 7.21 -3.31 2.24
C GLU A 51 6.91 -4.71 2.75
N LYS A 52 6.95 -4.85 4.07
CA LYS A 52 6.71 -6.12 4.75
C LYS A 52 5.46 -6.05 5.60
N TRP A 53 4.48 -6.88 5.27
CA TRP A 53 3.34 -7.13 6.12
C TRP A 53 3.57 -8.40 6.95
N ASN A 54 3.51 -8.27 8.28
CA ASN A 54 3.70 -9.39 9.20
C ASN A 54 2.40 -10.18 9.46
N GLN A 55 1.37 -10.02 8.60
CA GLN A 55 0.06 -10.65 8.74
C GLN A 55 -0.65 -10.25 10.04
N LEU A 56 -0.45 -9.00 10.47
CA LEU A 56 -1.17 -8.40 11.59
C LEU A 56 -2.25 -7.47 11.05
N ASP A 57 -3.41 -7.45 11.70
CA ASP A 57 -4.43 -6.44 11.46
C ASP A 57 -4.03 -5.07 12.05
N ASN A 58 -4.91 -4.08 11.88
CA ASN A 58 -4.72 -2.73 12.41
C ASN A 58 -4.71 -2.65 13.95
N ASP A 59 -5.21 -3.67 14.64
CA ASP A 59 -5.18 -3.79 16.10
C ASP A 59 -3.94 -4.58 16.60
N GLY A 60 -3.06 -5.00 15.68
CA GLY A 60 -1.84 -5.74 15.97
C GLY A 60 -2.07 -7.24 16.24
N GLN A 61 -3.23 -7.79 15.87
CA GLN A 61 -3.57 -9.20 16.02
C GLN A 61 -3.29 -9.98 14.73
N GLN A 62 -2.91 -11.25 14.87
CA GLN A 62 -2.63 -12.12 13.73
C GLN A 62 -3.93 -12.36 12.93
N VAL A 63 -3.91 -12.04 11.64
CA VAL A 63 -5.05 -12.35 10.76
C VAL A 63 -5.18 -13.87 10.56
N PRO A 64 -6.40 -14.40 10.40
CA PRO A 64 -6.61 -15.84 10.21
C PRO A 64 -6.05 -16.32 8.86
N ALA A 65 -5.87 -17.63 8.72
CA ALA A 65 -5.59 -18.24 7.43
C ALA A 65 -6.78 -18.00 6.47
N GLY A 66 -6.48 -17.72 5.20
CA GLY A 66 -7.48 -17.33 4.22
C GLY A 66 -6.88 -16.64 3.01
N ASP A 67 -7.75 -16.23 2.10
CA ASP A 67 -7.39 -15.44 0.92
C ASP A 67 -7.53 -13.94 1.23
N TYR A 68 -6.56 -13.16 0.76
CA TYR A 68 -6.50 -11.72 0.96
C TYR A 68 -6.10 -11.02 -0.34
N GLU A 69 -6.61 -9.81 -0.54
CA GLU A 69 -6.19 -8.91 -1.60
C GLU A 69 -5.31 -7.80 -1.01
N ILE A 70 -4.08 -7.68 -1.53
CA ILE A 70 -3.22 -6.54 -1.27
C ILE A 70 -3.54 -5.50 -2.35
N VAL A 71 -3.99 -4.32 -1.93
CA VAL A 71 -4.25 -3.19 -2.83
C VAL A 71 -3.20 -2.13 -2.59
N ALA A 72 -2.43 -1.82 -3.63
CA ALA A 72 -1.47 -0.73 -3.64
C ALA A 72 -2.07 0.49 -4.35
N GLU A 73 -1.88 1.66 -3.77
CA GLU A 73 -2.27 2.94 -4.37
C GLU A 73 -1.07 3.89 -4.37
N SER A 74 -0.79 4.54 -5.50
CA SER A 74 0.19 5.63 -5.55
C SER A 74 -0.46 6.95 -5.13
N SER A 75 0.11 7.64 -4.14
CA SER A 75 -0.40 8.92 -3.63
C SER A 75 -0.11 10.11 -4.55
N HIS A 76 0.47 9.87 -5.73
CA HIS A 76 0.71 10.91 -6.72
C HIS A 76 -0.60 11.59 -7.13
N CYS A 77 -0.46 12.84 -7.57
CA CYS A 77 -1.49 13.72 -8.08
C CYS A 77 -1.12 14.19 -9.49
N GLU A 78 -2.07 14.86 -10.13
CA GLU A 78 -1.82 15.63 -11.36
C GLU A 78 -1.01 16.91 -11.05
N ALA A 79 -0.61 17.64 -12.10
CA ALA A 79 0.31 18.78 -11.98
C ALA A 79 -0.25 19.98 -11.19
N ASP A 80 -1.57 20.09 -11.09
CA ASP A 80 -2.27 21.06 -10.23
C ASP A 80 -2.45 20.55 -8.78
N TYR A 81 -1.81 19.43 -8.46
CA TYR A 81 -1.97 18.66 -7.25
C TYR A 81 -3.36 18.08 -7.05
N GLU A 82 -4.29 18.10 -8.01
CA GLU A 82 -5.60 17.47 -7.88
C GLU A 82 -5.59 16.01 -8.33
N ASN A 83 -6.74 15.32 -8.19
CA ASN A 83 -6.94 13.95 -8.66
C ASN A 83 -5.83 12.98 -8.21
N CYS A 84 -5.56 12.96 -6.89
CA CYS A 84 -4.54 12.06 -6.34
C CYS A 84 -5.04 10.61 -6.25
N GLY A 85 -4.11 9.65 -6.10
CA GLY A 85 -4.48 8.27 -5.80
C GLY A 85 -4.99 7.45 -6.99
N GLN A 86 -4.86 7.94 -8.23
CA GLN A 86 -5.55 7.33 -9.38
C GLN A 86 -4.89 6.05 -9.91
N LEU A 87 -3.65 5.76 -9.49
CA LEU A 87 -2.94 4.56 -9.91
C LEU A 87 -3.00 3.53 -8.80
N THR A 88 -3.75 2.47 -9.06
CA THR A 88 -3.86 1.31 -8.18
C THR A 88 -3.37 0.05 -8.86
N ALA A 89 -2.90 -0.88 -8.04
CA ALA A 89 -2.61 -2.25 -8.43
C ALA A 89 -3.07 -3.17 -7.31
N SER A 90 -3.45 -4.41 -7.64
CA SER A 90 -3.75 -5.39 -6.60
C SER A 90 -3.13 -6.75 -6.89
N ALA A 91 -2.93 -7.51 -5.82
CA ALA A 91 -2.43 -8.87 -5.87
C ALA A 91 -3.13 -9.71 -4.80
N THR A 92 -3.55 -10.91 -5.17
CA THR A 92 -4.14 -11.86 -4.22
C THR A 92 -3.06 -12.74 -3.62
N ILE A 93 -3.13 -12.95 -2.31
CA ILE A 93 -2.29 -13.87 -1.57
C ILE A 93 -3.15 -14.81 -0.73
N GLN A 94 -2.60 -15.98 -0.41
CA GLN A 94 -3.24 -16.94 0.48
C GLN A 94 -2.34 -17.17 1.69
N ILE A 95 -2.86 -16.89 2.88
CA ILE A 95 -2.22 -17.25 4.14
C ILE A 95 -2.65 -18.67 4.47
N ARG A 96 -1.68 -19.57 4.59
CA ARG A 96 -1.92 -20.95 4.99
C ARG A 96 -1.75 -21.10 6.50
N PRO A 97 -2.50 -22.02 7.14
CA PRO A 97 -2.24 -22.38 8.51
C PRO A 97 -0.78 -22.81 8.67
N SER A 98 -0.13 -22.37 9.74
CA SER A 98 1.15 -22.95 10.14
C SER A 98 0.93 -24.42 10.46
N GLU A 99 1.53 -25.31 9.68
CA GLU A 99 1.52 -26.75 9.95
C GLU A 99 2.22 -26.97 11.30
N GLU A 100 1.45 -27.32 12.34
CA GLU A 100 2.01 -27.71 13.63
C GLU A 100 2.86 -28.97 13.38
N ALA A 101 4.19 -28.83 13.49
CA ALA A 101 5.10 -29.96 13.41
C ALA A 101 4.76 -30.98 14.51
N PRO A 102 4.72 -32.29 14.21
CA PRO A 102 4.36 -33.34 15.16
C PRO A 102 5.37 -33.50 16.31
#